data_AF-A0A958UZG7-F1
#
_entry.id   AF-A0A958UZG7-F1
#
_cell.length_a   1.000
_cell.length_b   1.000
_cell.length_c   1.000
_cell.angle_alpha   90.00
_cell.angle_beta   90.00
_cell.angle_gamma   90.00
#
_symmetry.space_group_name_H-M   'P 1'
#
loop_
_entity.id
_entity.type
_entity.pdbx_description
1 polymer ?
#
loop_
_entity_poly.entity_id
_entity_poly.type
_entity_poly.pdbx_seq_one_letter_code
_entity_poly.pdbx_strand_id
1 'polypeptide(L)' 'QIKSNRKFWIPKIERNLQRDKEVNRKLQEMGYTVFRFWTNEIKTDLKKCIDDVLVYLDTA' A
#
# COMPACT_ATOMS: atom_id res chain seq x y z
N GLN A 1 -1.93 10.94 16.71
CA GLN A 1 -2.09 12.40 16.43
C GLN A 1 -0.73 12.99 16.05
N ILE A 2 -0.63 13.74 14.95
CA ILE A 2 0.62 14.40 14.52
C ILE A 2 0.94 15.53 15.49
N LYS A 3 2.02 15.37 16.28
CA LYS A 3 2.32 16.26 17.40
C LYS A 3 3.11 17.52 17.00
N SER A 4 3.93 17.47 15.95
CA SER A 4 4.84 18.56 15.57
C SER A 4 4.82 18.85 14.06
N ASN A 5 5.20 20.07 13.66
CA ASN A 5 5.29 20.54 12.26
C ASN A 5 4.05 20.20 11.39
N ARG A 6 2.85 20.39 11.95
CA ARG A 6 1.58 19.99 11.32
C ARG A 6 1.35 20.66 9.96
N LYS A 7 1.73 21.92 9.81
CA LYS A 7 1.62 22.67 8.54
C LYS A 7 2.42 22.02 7.40
N PHE A 8 3.48 21.30 7.72
CA PHE A 8 4.24 20.52 6.75
C PHE A 8 3.66 19.11 6.55
N TRP A 9 3.38 18.41 7.66
CA TRP A 9 3.01 17.00 7.61
C TRP A 9 1.62 16.75 7.06
N ILE A 10 0.63 17.59 7.38
CA ILE A 10 -0.76 17.40 6.91
C ILE A 10 -0.80 17.44 5.37
N PRO A 11 -0.31 18.51 4.69
CA PRO A 11 -0.35 18.54 3.22
C PRO A 11 0.53 17.47 2.56
N LYS A 12 1.59 17.01 3.23
CA LYS A 12 2.45 15.93 2.72
C LYS A 12 1.72 14.60 2.74
N ILE A 13 1.02 14.28 3.83
CA ILE A 13 0.25 13.03 3.97
C ILE A 13 -0.91 13.04 2.98
N GLU A 14 -1.63 14.15 2.86
CA GLU A 14 -2.72 14.29 1.89
C GLU A 14 -2.24 14.07 0.46
N ARG A 15 -1.13 14.71 0.06
CA ARG A 15 -0.54 14.49 -1.28
C ARG A 15 -0.07 13.05 -1.49
N ASN A 16 0.49 12.42 -0.48
CA ASN A 16 0.86 11.00 -0.57
C ASN A 16 -0.37 10.12 -0.77
N LEU A 17 -1.46 10.38 -0.05
CA LEU A 17 -2.72 9.65 -0.23
C LEU A 17 -3.31 9.84 -1.64
N GLN A 18 -3.28 11.06 -2.19
CA GLN A 18 -3.77 11.30 -3.54
C GLN A 18 -2.91 10.59 -4.59
N ARG A 19 -1.58 10.64 -4.46
CA ARG A 19 -0.67 9.91 -5.36
C ARG A 19 -0.90 8.40 -5.29
N ASP A 20 -1.10 7.85 -4.09
CA ASP A 20 -1.39 6.43 -3.92
C ASP A 20 -2.64 6.01 -4.68
N LYS A 21 -3.73 6.80 -4.58
CA LYS A 21 -4.96 6.55 -5.33
C LYS A 21 -4.74 6.59 -6.84
N GLU A 22 -4.00 7.58 -7.33
CA GLU A 22 -3.72 7.73 -8.76
C GLU A 22 -2.91 6.56 -9.31
N VAL A 23 -1.85 6.15 -8.59
CA VAL A 23 -1.01 5.01 -8.98
C VAL A 23 -1.82 3.72 -8.99
N ASN A 24 -2.69 3.51 -7.99
CA ASN A 24 -3.54 2.32 -7.93
C ASN A 24 -4.49 2.23 -9.11
N ARG A 25 -5.14 3.35 -9.44
CA ARG A 25 -6.04 3.41 -10.58
C ARG A 25 -5.30 3.07 -11.87
N LYS A 26 -4.12 3.66 -12.09
CA LYS A 26 -3.29 3.37 -13.27
C LYS A 26 -2.88 1.90 -13.36
N LEU A 27 -2.44 1.31 -12.25
CA LEU A 27 -2.05 -0.11 -12.22
C LEU A 27 -3.26 -1.03 -12.52
N GLN A 28 -4.43 -0.70 -11.96
CA GLN A 28 -5.67 -1.44 -12.26
C GLN A 28 -6.10 -1.30 -13.72
N GLU A 29 -6.04 -0.09 -14.29
CA GLU A 29 -6.34 0.17 -15.71
C GLU A 29 -5.40 -0.62 -16.64
N MET A 30 -4.17 -0.88 -16.21
CA MET A 30 -3.19 -1.71 -16.92
C MET A 30 -3.36 -3.23 -16.69
N GLY A 31 -4.34 -3.64 -15.88
CA GLY A 31 -4.61 -5.05 -15.57
C GLY A 31 -3.72 -5.66 -14.49
N TYR A 32 -2.99 -4.86 -13.72
CA TYR A 32 -2.19 -5.36 -12.59
C TYR A 32 -3.05 -5.57 -11.35
N THR A 33 -2.85 -6.71 -10.69
CA THR A 33 -3.28 -6.94 -9.31
C THR A 33 -2.25 -6.37 -8.35
N VAL A 34 -2.67 -5.50 -7.42
CA VAL A 34 -1.76 -4.78 -6.52
C VAL A 34 -1.86 -5.33 -5.09
N PHE A 35 -0.75 -5.87 -4.59
CA PHE A 35 -0.59 -6.24 -3.18
C PHE A 35 0.11 -5.12 -2.41
N ARG A 36 -0.36 -4.83 -1.19
CA ARG A 36 0.22 -3.81 -0.32
C ARG A 36 0.41 -4.36 1.08
N PHE A 37 1.66 -4.37 1.51
CA PHE A 37 2.04 -4.81 2.85
C PHE A 37 2.75 -3.66 3.57
N TRP A 38 2.32 -3.36 4.79
CA TRP A 38 3.03 -2.46 5.65
C TRP A 38 4.37 -3.08 6.08
N THR A 39 5.40 -2.25 6.27
CA THR A 39 6.71 -2.73 6.73
C THR A 39 6.61 -3.54 8.03
N ASN A 40 5.66 -3.21 8.91
CA ASN A 40 5.45 -3.98 10.12
C ASN A 40 4.88 -5.38 9.83
N GLU A 41 3.92 -5.50 8.91
CA GLU A 41 3.35 -6.80 8.51
C GLU A 41 4.44 -7.72 7.95
N ILE A 42 5.31 -7.18 7.08
CA ILE A 42 6.45 -7.92 6.54
C ILE A 42 7.38 -8.41 7.67
N LYS A 43 7.59 -7.58 8.71
CA LYS A 43 8.48 -7.92 9.83
C LYS A 43 7.87 -8.89 10.83
N THR A 44 6.56 -8.82 11.06
CA THR A 44 5.88 -9.60 12.09
C THR A 44 5.23 -10.86 11.56
N ASP A 45 4.83 -10.87 10.28
CA ASP A 45 4.09 -11.97 9.66
C ASP A 45 4.38 -12.05 8.15
N LEU A 46 5.65 -12.30 7.84
CA LEU A 46 6.12 -12.46 6.46
C LEU A 46 5.41 -13.63 5.76
N LYS A 47 5.15 -14.73 6.50
CA LYS A 47 4.56 -15.93 5.93
C LYS A 47 3.18 -15.62 5.36
N LYS A 48 2.33 -14.91 6.11
CA LYS A 48 1.02 -14.49 5.62
C LYS A 48 1.11 -13.65 4.35
N CYS A 49 2.05 -12.70 4.28
CA CYS A 49 2.25 -11.87 3.09
C CYS A 49 2.60 -12.72 1.85
N ILE A 50 3.41 -13.77 2.03
CA ILE A 50 3.77 -14.70 0.95
C ILE A 50 2.58 -15.58 0.59
N ASP A 51 1.87 -16.12 1.58
CA ASP A 51 0.71 -16.98 1.38
C ASP A 51 -0.38 -16.22 0.58
N ASP A 52 -0.65 -14.95 0.89
CA ASP A 52 -1.60 -14.10 0.15
C ASP A 52 -1.26 -14.02 -1.35
N VAL A 53 0.03 -13.94 -1.69
CA VAL A 53 0.50 -13.90 -3.08
C VAL A 53 0.38 -15.28 -3.74
N LEU A 54 0.78 -16.35 -3.05
CA LEU A 54 0.69 -17.72 -3.57
C LEU A 54 -0.76 -18.14 -3.84
N VAL A 55 -1.66 -17.86 -2.90
CA VAL A 55 -3.10 -18.13 -3.06
C VAL A 55 -3.65 -17.42 -4.30
N TYR A 56 -3.25 -16.17 -4.55
CA TYR A 56 -3.65 -15.48 -5.76
C TYR A 56 -3.11 -16.15 -7.03
N LEU A 57 -1.84 -16.56 -7.04
CA LEU A 57 -1.25 -17.25 -8.19
C LEU A 57 -1.91 -18.62 -8.47
N ASP A 58 -2.37 -19.31 -7.44
CA ASP A 58 -3.04 -20.60 -7.57
C ASP A 58 -4.52 -20.47 -8.00
N THR A 59 -5.14 -19.30 -7.83
CA THR A 59 -6.58 -19.06 -8.09
C THR A 59 -6.87 -18.15 -9.28
N ALA A 60 -5.86 -17.45 -9.80
CA ALA A 60 -5.94 -16.58 -10.97
C ALA A 60 -5.78 -17.36 -12.28
#